data_AF-A0A453L2S4-F1
#
_entry.id   AF-A0A453L2S4-F1
#
_cell.length_a   1.000
_cell.length_b   1.000
_cell.length_c   1.000
_cell.angle_alpha   90.00
_cell.angle_beta   90.00
_cell.angle_gamma   90.00
#
_symmetry.space_group_name_H-M   'P 1'
#
loop_
_entity.id
_entity.type
_entity.pdbx_description
1 polymer ?
#
loop_
_entity_poly.entity_id
_entity_poly.type
_entity_poly.pdbx_seq_one_letter_code
_entity_poly.pdbx_strand_id
1 'polypeptide(L)'
;LSTAAGRFVPGANLFGYGNGTAKGGAPGARVAAYKVCWRPVNGSECFDADIIAAFDAAIHDGVDVLSVSLGGAPTDYFRDGVAIGSFHAVRNGVTVVTSAGNSGPGAGTVSNTAPWLVTVGASTMDREFPAYLVLGNKKRIKGQSLSPVPLPANKHYRLISSVEAKAEDATVAQAQLCMEGSLDKKKARGKIVVCMRGKNARVEKGEAVHRAGGVGLVLANDEATGNEMIADAHVLPATHITYSDGVALLAYMNSTRLASGYITLPNTALETKPAPFMAAFSSQGPNTVTPQILKPDITAPGVSILAAFTGLAGPTGLTFDSRRVLFNSESGTSMSCPHVAGIAGLLKALHPDWSPAAINQGAGQHAEADEQLVVPARHALRLRRRPRAAQPRRRPGPRLRHERHGLPPLPLRAGLQLHRDRHVHGRPERLPGEAAEAGGPQLPVGHGAPPVRVRRAAHRHEEGAERGRGAGGVRREGPRAARRVRVRAAQPAGVRRGGGGEGVRRDVQGQGGAFLARRVRVRADGVVGRRRAAPPPRQEPRRRQGRRP
;
A
#
# COMPACT_ATOMS: atom_id res chain seq x y z
N LEU A 1 -3.44 -2.94 15.19
CA LEU A 1 -3.41 -3.53 16.55
C LEU A 1 -3.40 -5.06 16.54
N SER A 2 -4.43 -5.75 16.03
CA SER A 2 -4.47 -7.24 16.07
C SER A 2 -3.31 -7.93 15.32
N THR A 3 -2.79 -7.31 14.26
CA THR A 3 -1.60 -7.80 13.55
C THR A 3 -0.33 -7.70 14.39
N ALA A 4 -0.22 -6.69 15.26
CA ALA A 4 0.96 -6.50 16.11
C ALA A 4 0.91 -7.40 17.35
N ALA A 5 -0.23 -7.44 18.06
CA ALA A 5 -0.35 -8.07 19.37
C ALA A 5 -1.68 -8.80 19.60
N GLY A 6 -2.35 -9.23 18.53
CA GLY A 6 -3.58 -10.03 18.64
C GLY A 6 -3.31 -11.38 19.31
N ARG A 7 -4.20 -11.79 20.23
CA ARG A 7 -4.18 -13.13 20.81
C ARG A 7 -4.51 -14.18 19.74
N PHE A 8 -4.24 -15.45 20.07
CA PHE A 8 -4.64 -16.59 19.27
C PHE A 8 -6.18 -16.68 19.20
N VAL A 9 -6.73 -16.61 17.98
CA VAL A 9 -8.17 -16.75 17.71
C VAL A 9 -8.38 -17.85 16.67
N PRO A 10 -8.88 -19.03 17.06
CA PRO A 10 -9.16 -20.11 16.12
C PRO A 10 -10.39 -19.79 15.25
N GLY A 11 -10.42 -20.35 14.03
CA GLY A 11 -11.52 -20.17 13.08
C GLY A 11 -11.59 -18.78 12.44
N ALA A 12 -10.51 -18.00 12.51
CA ALA A 12 -10.41 -16.71 11.85
C ALA A 12 -10.43 -16.88 10.33
N ASN A 13 -11.35 -16.20 9.66
CA ASN A 13 -11.54 -16.27 8.21
C ASN A 13 -12.31 -15.05 7.69
N LEU A 14 -12.21 -14.78 6.39
CA LEU A 14 -13.09 -13.88 5.67
C LEU A 14 -13.93 -14.70 4.69
N PHE A 15 -15.22 -14.88 4.98
CA PHE A 15 -16.14 -15.71 4.17
C PHE A 15 -15.67 -17.16 3.93
N GLY A 16 -14.94 -17.73 4.89
CA GLY A 16 -14.31 -19.05 4.80
C GLY A 16 -12.91 -19.03 4.17
N TYR A 17 -12.49 -17.93 3.55
CA TYR A 17 -11.15 -17.78 2.98
C TYR A 17 -10.12 -17.46 4.07
N GLY A 18 -8.92 -18.02 3.92
CA GLY A 18 -7.82 -17.84 4.87
C GLY A 18 -8.09 -18.49 6.23
N ASN A 19 -8.96 -19.49 6.28
CA ASN A 19 -9.39 -20.12 7.52
C ASN A 19 -8.22 -20.71 8.31
N GLY A 20 -8.10 -20.32 9.58
CA GLY A 20 -7.03 -20.78 10.44
C GLY A 20 -7.09 -20.14 11.83
N THR A 21 -5.96 -20.10 12.52
CA THR A 21 -5.81 -19.39 13.79
C THR A 21 -5.10 -18.06 13.53
N ALA A 22 -5.79 -16.94 13.74
CA ALA A 22 -5.16 -15.62 13.66
C ALA A 22 -4.40 -15.33 14.96
N LYS A 23 -3.23 -14.69 14.86
CA LYS A 23 -2.47 -14.12 15.97
C LYS A 23 -1.60 -12.97 15.48
N GLY A 24 -1.26 -12.04 16.37
CA GLY A 24 -0.30 -10.97 16.07
C GLY A 24 1.16 -11.44 16.19
N GLY A 25 2.10 -10.53 15.88
CA GLY A 25 3.53 -10.77 16.07
C GLY A 25 3.91 -11.08 17.52
N ALA A 26 3.36 -10.34 18.48
CA ALA A 26 3.56 -10.51 19.92
C ALA A 26 2.24 -10.76 20.69
N PRO A 27 1.66 -11.98 20.65
CA PRO A 27 0.33 -12.26 21.21
C PRO A 27 0.19 -12.09 22.74
N GLY A 28 1.31 -12.03 23.46
CA GLY A 28 1.36 -11.81 24.91
C GLY A 28 1.57 -10.34 25.31
N ALA A 29 1.78 -9.44 24.36
CA ALA A 29 1.98 -8.02 24.65
C ALA A 29 0.68 -7.36 25.11
N ARG A 30 0.81 -6.34 25.97
CA ARG A 30 -0.29 -5.44 26.30
C ARG A 30 -0.46 -4.43 25.16
N VAL A 31 -1.69 -3.97 24.95
CA VAL A 31 -2.02 -3.00 23.90
C VAL A 31 -2.61 -1.74 24.50
N ALA A 32 -2.10 -0.59 24.07
CA ALA A 32 -2.70 0.73 24.30
C ALA A 32 -3.09 1.32 22.93
N ALA A 33 -4.26 1.93 22.86
CA ALA A 33 -4.80 2.46 21.61
C ALA A 33 -4.98 3.98 21.72
N TYR A 34 -4.24 4.71 20.89
CA TYR A 34 -4.32 6.17 20.79
C TYR A 34 -4.98 6.52 19.46
N LYS A 35 -6.22 7.01 19.51
CA LYS A 35 -6.99 7.31 18.31
C LYS A 35 -6.70 8.73 17.84
N VAL A 36 -6.04 8.85 16.69
CA VAL A 36 -5.67 10.13 16.06
C VAL A 36 -6.26 10.34 14.67
N CYS A 37 -6.85 9.29 14.10
CA CYS A 37 -7.51 9.35 12.80
C CYS A 37 -9.03 9.30 12.98
N TRP A 38 -9.69 10.16 12.23
CA TRP A 38 -11.13 10.38 12.27
C TRP A 38 -11.73 10.25 10.87
N ARG A 39 -13.06 10.39 10.77
CA ARG A 39 -13.68 10.48 9.45
C ARG A 39 -13.10 11.69 8.71
N PRO A 40 -12.85 11.59 7.40
CA PRO A 40 -12.21 12.66 6.66
C PRO A 40 -12.99 13.97 6.78
N VAL A 41 -12.28 15.04 7.14
CA VAL A 41 -12.77 16.43 7.12
C VAL A 41 -11.89 17.17 6.13
N ASN A 42 -12.48 17.75 5.08
CA ASN A 42 -11.75 18.41 3.98
C ASN A 42 -10.65 17.54 3.35
N GLY A 43 -10.88 16.23 3.26
CA GLY A 43 -9.93 15.27 2.68
C GLY A 43 -8.76 14.86 3.60
N SER A 44 -8.74 15.31 4.86
CA SER A 44 -7.75 14.91 5.87
C SER A 44 -8.38 14.09 6.99
N GLU A 45 -7.70 13.02 7.43
CA GLU A 45 -8.22 12.08 8.42
C GLU A 45 -7.44 12.09 9.74
N CYS A 46 -6.12 12.29 9.69
CA CYS A 46 -5.22 12.27 10.84
C CYS A 46 -4.47 13.59 10.89
N PHE A 47 -4.77 14.46 11.87
CA PHE A 47 -4.16 15.78 11.97
C PHE A 47 -2.90 15.75 12.84
N ASP A 48 -1.88 16.55 12.50
CA ASP A 48 -0.61 16.59 13.23
C ASP A 48 -0.79 16.91 14.72
N ALA A 49 -1.75 17.77 15.08
CA ALA A 49 -2.04 18.08 16.47
C ALA A 49 -2.48 16.84 17.28
N ASP A 50 -3.35 16.02 16.71
CA ASP A 50 -3.81 14.77 17.32
C ASP A 50 -2.67 13.74 17.39
N ILE A 51 -1.85 13.66 16.33
CA ILE A 51 -0.69 12.77 16.26
C ILE A 51 0.32 13.10 17.36
N ILE A 52 0.72 14.37 17.49
CA ILE A 52 1.70 14.83 18.49
C ILE A 52 1.14 14.60 19.91
N ALA A 53 -0.14 14.91 20.15
CA ALA A 53 -0.77 14.67 21.44
C ALA A 53 -0.78 13.18 21.83
N ALA A 54 -0.99 12.28 20.86
CA ALA A 54 -0.91 10.84 21.10
C ALA A 54 0.51 10.35 21.37
N PHE A 55 1.53 10.89 20.68
CA PHE A 55 2.92 10.59 21.01
C PHE A 55 3.28 11.02 22.43
N ASP A 56 2.90 12.24 22.82
CA ASP A 56 3.15 12.76 24.17
C ASP A 56 2.48 11.89 25.25
N ALA A 57 1.20 11.57 25.06
CA ALA A 57 0.46 10.67 25.97
C ALA A 57 1.09 9.27 26.03
N ALA A 58 1.48 8.70 24.88
CA ALA A 58 2.06 7.37 24.85
C ALA A 58 3.43 7.28 25.52
N ILE A 59 4.26 8.33 25.39
CA ILE A 59 5.53 8.45 26.10
C ILE A 59 5.28 8.52 27.61
N HIS A 60 4.35 9.37 28.04
CA HIS A 60 3.98 9.51 29.45
C HIS A 60 3.47 8.19 30.04
N ASP A 61 2.66 7.45 29.28
CA ASP A 61 2.12 6.15 29.69
C ASP A 61 3.17 5.01 29.69
N GLY A 62 4.39 5.29 29.22
CA GLY A 62 5.52 4.36 29.28
C GLY A 62 5.43 3.19 28.28
N VAL A 63 4.91 3.44 27.08
CA VAL A 63 4.86 2.38 26.05
C VAL A 63 6.25 1.99 25.57
N ASP A 64 6.45 0.70 25.26
CA ASP A 64 7.74 0.19 24.77
C ASP A 64 7.95 0.39 23.27
N VAL A 65 6.88 0.20 22.49
CA VAL A 65 6.88 0.22 21.03
C VAL A 65 5.63 0.92 20.52
N LEU A 66 5.80 1.84 19.57
CA LEU A 66 4.73 2.52 18.84
C LEU A 66 4.63 1.98 17.42
N SER A 67 3.44 1.50 17.04
CA SER A 67 3.11 1.10 15.67
C SER A 67 2.25 2.18 15.03
N VAL A 68 2.82 2.94 14.10
CA VAL A 68 2.24 4.17 13.54
C VAL A 68 2.04 3.97 12.04
N SER A 69 0.90 3.41 11.68
CA SER A 69 0.52 3.06 10.30
C SER A 69 -0.17 4.21 9.55
N LEU A 70 0.39 5.41 9.68
CA LEU A 70 -0.05 6.66 9.06
C LEU A 70 1.15 7.47 8.58
N GLY A 71 0.92 8.48 7.74
CA GLY A 71 1.97 9.37 7.27
C GLY A 71 1.46 10.31 6.18
N GLY A 72 2.10 11.48 6.07
CA GLY A 72 1.86 12.46 5.02
C GLY A 72 2.92 12.42 3.92
N ALA A 73 2.87 13.40 3.03
CA ALA A 73 3.98 13.66 2.11
C ALA A 73 5.25 13.99 2.92
N PRO A 74 6.43 13.49 2.54
CA PRO A 74 7.67 13.78 3.27
C PRO A 74 7.96 15.29 3.20
N THR A 75 8.12 15.92 4.37
CA THR A 75 8.52 17.32 4.51
C THR A 75 9.69 17.45 5.47
N ASP A 76 10.19 18.66 5.67
CA ASP A 76 11.23 18.93 6.68
C ASP A 76 10.81 18.37 8.05
N TYR A 77 11.75 17.75 8.77
CA TYR A 77 11.45 17.03 10.01
C TYR A 77 10.82 17.91 11.10
N PHE A 78 11.07 19.22 11.11
CA PHE A 78 10.47 20.14 12.08
C PHE A 78 9.07 20.61 11.68
N ARG A 79 8.55 20.13 10.55
CA ARG A 79 7.21 20.44 10.03
C ARG A 79 6.33 19.20 9.87
N ASP A 80 6.82 18.05 10.31
CA ASP A 80 6.13 16.77 10.22
C ASP A 80 5.78 16.28 11.64
N GLY A 81 4.48 16.14 11.94
CA GLY A 81 4.03 15.76 13.28
C GLY A 81 4.47 14.37 13.71
N VAL A 82 4.63 13.43 12.76
CA VAL A 82 5.16 12.10 13.03
C VAL A 82 6.65 12.18 13.36
N ALA A 83 7.44 12.93 12.59
CA ALA A 83 8.86 13.11 12.83
C ALA A 83 9.12 13.75 14.20
N ILE A 84 8.40 14.82 14.54
CA ILE A 84 8.52 15.50 15.84
C ILE A 84 8.14 14.56 16.98
N GLY A 85 6.94 13.98 16.96
CA GLY A 85 6.47 13.10 18.04
C GLY A 85 7.37 11.86 18.22
N SER A 86 7.78 11.25 17.11
CA SER A 86 8.67 10.09 17.15
C SER A 86 10.08 10.39 17.62
N PHE A 87 10.62 11.59 17.36
CA PHE A 87 11.92 11.99 17.89
C PHE A 87 11.91 11.99 19.41
N HIS A 88 10.87 12.58 20.01
CA HIS A 88 10.67 12.59 21.46
C HIS A 88 10.44 11.19 22.01
N ALA A 89 9.73 10.32 21.29
CA ALA A 89 9.53 8.93 21.70
C ALA A 89 10.86 8.15 21.73
N VAL A 90 11.65 8.23 20.67
CA VAL A 90 12.96 7.55 20.58
C VAL A 90 13.94 8.07 21.63
N ARG A 91 13.93 9.38 21.91
CA ARG A 91 14.70 10.01 23.00
C ARG A 91 14.35 9.47 24.38
N ASN A 92 13.12 8.98 24.57
CA ASN A 92 12.64 8.35 25.79
C ASN A 92 12.71 6.81 25.74
N GLY A 93 13.47 6.23 24.79
CA GLY A 93 13.70 4.79 24.71
C GLY A 93 12.56 3.99 24.06
N VAL A 94 11.56 4.66 23.47
CA VAL A 94 10.43 4.03 22.78
C VAL A 94 10.79 3.76 21.31
N THR A 95 10.62 2.52 20.85
CA THR A 95 10.84 2.19 19.43
C THR A 95 9.64 2.60 18.59
N VAL A 96 9.84 3.32 17.49
CA VAL A 96 8.75 3.78 16.62
C VAL A 96 8.85 3.11 15.25
N VAL A 97 7.82 2.34 14.90
CA VAL A 97 7.69 1.65 13.61
C VAL A 97 6.60 2.33 12.80
N THR A 98 6.92 2.69 11.56
CA THR A 98 6.05 3.43 10.65
C THR A 98 5.88 2.73 9.32
N SER A 99 4.77 3.00 8.63
CA SER A 99 4.53 2.52 7.26
C SER A 99 5.25 3.40 6.24
N ALA A 100 5.83 2.82 5.18
CA ALA A 100 6.52 3.57 4.13
C ALA A 100 5.58 4.41 3.23
N GLY A 101 4.29 4.09 3.18
CA GLY A 101 3.31 4.72 2.29
C GLY A 101 2.89 3.80 1.13
N ASN A 102 1.78 4.16 0.48
CA ASN A 102 1.16 3.36 -0.60
C ASN A 102 1.13 4.10 -1.94
N SER A 103 2.12 4.97 -2.17
CA SER A 103 2.20 5.87 -3.34
C SER A 103 3.23 5.41 -4.37
N GLY A 104 3.75 4.19 -4.24
CA GLY A 104 4.60 3.56 -5.25
C GLY A 104 3.86 3.36 -6.60
N PRO A 105 4.58 2.96 -7.66
CA PRO A 105 5.97 2.49 -7.67
C PRO A 105 7.00 3.58 -8.01
N GLY A 106 6.60 4.85 -8.06
CA GLY A 106 7.51 5.94 -8.41
C GLY A 106 8.67 6.07 -7.41
N ALA A 107 9.85 6.46 -7.89
CA ALA A 107 10.98 6.79 -7.02
C ALA A 107 10.67 8.01 -6.14
N GLY A 108 11.17 8.01 -4.90
CA GLY A 108 11.01 9.11 -3.95
C GLY A 108 9.59 9.27 -3.41
N THR A 109 8.80 8.20 -3.42
CA THR A 109 7.41 8.18 -2.92
C THR A 109 7.30 7.78 -1.46
N VAL A 110 8.43 7.42 -0.81
CA VAL A 110 8.50 7.03 0.60
C VAL A 110 8.17 8.20 1.55
N SER A 111 7.28 7.92 2.49
CA SER A 111 6.93 8.77 3.63
C SER A 111 7.68 8.33 4.89
N ASN A 112 7.49 9.06 6.00
CA ASN A 112 8.08 8.71 7.30
C ASN A 112 9.60 8.50 7.20
N THR A 113 10.29 9.49 6.63
CA THR A 113 11.69 9.38 6.21
C THR A 113 12.70 9.74 7.31
N ALA A 114 12.23 10.10 8.50
CA ALA A 114 13.11 10.52 9.58
C ALA A 114 14.08 9.39 10.00
N PRO A 115 15.36 9.69 10.29
CA PRO A 115 16.39 8.66 10.52
C PRO A 115 16.16 7.76 11.75
N TRP A 116 15.41 8.26 12.73
CA TRP A 116 15.13 7.54 13.98
C TRP A 116 13.89 6.61 13.88
N LEU A 117 13.20 6.60 12.74
CA LEU A 117 12.04 5.73 12.49
C LEU A 117 12.47 4.40 11.87
N VAL A 118 11.71 3.34 12.18
CA VAL A 118 11.72 2.08 11.41
C VAL A 118 10.60 2.12 10.38
N THR A 119 10.95 2.43 9.13
CA THR A 119 10.03 2.64 8.02
C THR A 119 9.88 1.36 7.21
N VAL A 120 8.65 0.84 7.14
CA VAL A 120 8.38 -0.52 6.65
C VAL A 120 7.67 -0.52 5.29
N GLY A 121 8.31 -1.13 4.29
CA GLY A 121 7.73 -1.44 2.99
C GLY A 121 6.75 -2.63 3.04
N ALA A 122 5.98 -2.84 1.98
CA ALA A 122 5.01 -3.93 1.89
C ALA A 122 5.41 -4.95 0.82
N SER A 123 5.40 -6.22 1.21
CA SER A 123 5.57 -7.36 0.31
C SER A 123 4.37 -8.31 0.38
N THR A 124 4.29 -9.21 -0.60
CA THR A 124 3.38 -10.35 -0.57
C THR A 124 3.89 -11.47 0.33
N MET A 125 3.03 -12.47 0.54
CA MET A 125 3.36 -13.74 1.17
C MET A 125 3.02 -14.89 0.21
N ASP A 126 3.36 -16.12 0.58
CA ASP A 126 3.10 -17.33 -0.19
C ASP A 126 1.63 -17.80 -0.19
N ARG A 127 0.74 -16.98 0.37
CA ARG A 127 -0.72 -17.18 0.34
C ARG A 127 -1.37 -16.26 -0.69
N GLU A 128 -2.19 -16.84 -1.55
CA GLU A 128 -3.02 -16.13 -2.52
C GLU A 128 -4.49 -16.56 -2.43
N PHE A 129 -5.37 -15.73 -3.00
CA PHE A 129 -6.79 -16.02 -3.15
C PHE A 129 -7.19 -16.11 -4.63
N PRO A 130 -6.80 -17.18 -5.34
CA PRO A 130 -6.94 -17.22 -6.79
C PRO A 130 -8.40 -17.34 -7.22
N ALA A 131 -8.80 -16.50 -8.18
CA ALA A 131 -10.07 -16.55 -8.88
C ALA A 131 -9.81 -16.45 -10.38
N TYR A 132 -10.16 -17.48 -11.14
CA TYR A 132 -9.83 -17.57 -12.55
C TYR A 132 -10.94 -16.99 -13.41
N LEU A 133 -10.56 -16.22 -14.44
CA LEU A 133 -11.41 -15.96 -15.58
C LEU A 133 -11.20 -17.08 -16.61
N VAL A 134 -12.24 -17.89 -16.83
CA VAL A 134 -12.22 -18.95 -17.84
C VAL A 134 -12.97 -18.46 -19.07
N LEU A 135 -12.23 -18.28 -20.17
CA LEU A 135 -12.75 -17.75 -21.43
C LEU A 135 -13.45 -18.84 -22.25
N GLY A 136 -14.30 -18.44 -23.20
CA GLY A 136 -15.01 -19.35 -24.11
C GLY A 136 -14.08 -20.21 -24.97
N ASN A 137 -12.85 -19.75 -25.21
CA ASN A 137 -11.80 -20.52 -25.89
C ASN A 137 -11.02 -21.46 -24.93
N LYS A 138 -11.53 -21.69 -23.71
CA LYS A 138 -10.94 -22.51 -22.64
C LYS A 138 -9.64 -21.98 -22.05
N LYS A 139 -9.10 -20.84 -22.51
CA LYS A 139 -7.96 -20.18 -21.86
C LYS A 139 -8.36 -19.72 -20.47
N ARG A 140 -7.50 -19.98 -19.49
CA ARG A 140 -7.67 -19.56 -18.10
C ARG A 140 -6.71 -18.43 -17.80
N ILE A 141 -7.25 -17.30 -17.32
CA ILE A 141 -6.47 -16.18 -16.79
C ILE A 141 -6.54 -16.27 -15.27
N LYS A 142 -5.37 -16.31 -14.63
CA LYS A 142 -5.27 -16.30 -13.16
C LYS A 142 -5.45 -14.86 -12.68
N GLY A 143 -6.35 -14.66 -11.72
CA GLY A 143 -6.46 -13.42 -10.97
C GLY A 143 -6.67 -13.69 -9.49
N GLN A 144 -6.91 -12.65 -8.70
CA GLN A 144 -7.19 -12.77 -7.27
C GLN A 144 -8.51 -12.08 -6.86
N SER A 145 -9.17 -12.61 -5.83
CA SER A 145 -10.43 -12.08 -5.32
C SER A 145 -10.80 -12.68 -3.96
N LEU A 146 -11.59 -11.94 -3.18
CA LEU A 146 -12.24 -12.41 -1.95
C LEU A 146 -13.77 -12.27 -2.04
N SER A 147 -14.32 -12.15 -3.24
CA SER A 147 -15.77 -12.13 -3.43
C SER A 147 -16.40 -13.45 -2.96
N PRO A 148 -17.40 -13.43 -2.07
CA PRO A 148 -18.08 -14.63 -1.62
C PRO A 148 -19.19 -15.09 -2.57
N VAL A 149 -19.50 -14.28 -3.60
CA VAL A 149 -20.64 -14.52 -4.48
C VAL A 149 -20.21 -15.39 -5.67
N PRO A 150 -20.76 -16.60 -5.85
CA PRO A 150 -20.47 -17.42 -7.01
C PRO A 150 -21.28 -16.99 -8.24
N LEU A 151 -20.74 -17.22 -9.43
CA LEU A 151 -21.55 -17.38 -10.63
C LEU A 151 -22.09 -18.83 -10.70
N PRO A 152 -23.27 -19.05 -11.31
CA PRO A 152 -23.74 -20.39 -11.64
C PRO A 152 -22.66 -21.18 -12.39
N ALA A 153 -22.39 -22.39 -11.90
CA ALA A 153 -21.33 -23.23 -12.44
C ALA A 153 -21.54 -23.47 -13.94
N ASN A 154 -20.44 -23.40 -14.72
CA ASN A 154 -20.39 -23.67 -16.16
C ASN A 154 -21.31 -22.78 -17.04
N LYS A 155 -21.90 -21.72 -16.49
CA LYS A 155 -22.65 -20.75 -17.28
C LYS A 155 -21.71 -19.65 -17.79
N HIS A 156 -21.53 -19.59 -19.10
CA HIS A 156 -20.78 -18.51 -19.74
C HIS A 156 -21.63 -17.25 -19.86
N TYR A 157 -20.98 -16.10 -19.65
CA TYR A 157 -21.56 -14.78 -19.80
C TYR A 157 -20.78 -14.00 -20.85
N ARG A 158 -21.46 -13.09 -21.56
CA ARG A 158 -20.80 -12.18 -22.51
C ARG A 158 -19.82 -11.28 -21.72
N LEU A 159 -18.63 -11.09 -22.26
CA LEU A 159 -17.69 -10.08 -21.78
C LEU A 159 -17.98 -8.75 -22.49
N ILE A 160 -17.84 -7.64 -21.79
CA ILE A 160 -17.94 -6.29 -22.37
C ILE A 160 -16.87 -5.38 -21.75
N SER A 161 -16.23 -4.56 -22.57
CA SER A 161 -15.30 -3.55 -22.05
C SER A 161 -16.11 -2.43 -21.41
N SER A 162 -15.60 -1.83 -20.34
CA SER A 162 -16.30 -0.73 -19.68
C SER A 162 -16.49 0.49 -20.60
N VAL A 163 -15.57 0.71 -21.54
CA VAL A 163 -15.67 1.75 -22.59
C VAL A 163 -16.80 1.47 -23.58
N GLU A 164 -17.02 0.22 -23.98
CA GLU A 164 -18.18 -0.16 -24.81
C GLU A 164 -19.49 0.00 -24.03
N ALA A 165 -19.46 -0.32 -22.72
CA ALA A 165 -20.57 -0.15 -21.81
C ALA A 165 -20.78 1.30 -21.33
N LYS A 166 -20.06 2.30 -21.86
CA LYS A 166 -20.12 3.71 -21.44
C LYS A 166 -21.56 4.26 -21.56
N ALA A 167 -22.00 4.95 -20.50
CA ALA A 167 -23.21 5.78 -20.50
C ALA A 167 -23.06 7.00 -21.42
N GLU A 168 -24.16 7.56 -21.91
CA GLU A 168 -24.10 8.67 -22.89
C GLU A 168 -23.44 9.93 -22.29
N ASP A 169 -23.78 10.25 -21.04
CA ASP A 169 -23.32 11.39 -20.25
C ASP A 169 -21.92 11.22 -19.63
N ALA A 170 -21.36 10.01 -19.66
CA ALA A 170 -20.05 9.72 -19.11
C ALA A 170 -18.91 9.94 -20.11
N THR A 171 -17.76 10.38 -19.62
CA THR A 171 -16.51 10.39 -20.40
C THR A 171 -15.93 8.99 -20.55
N VAL A 172 -15.09 8.78 -21.57
CA VAL A 172 -14.36 7.50 -21.77
C VAL A 172 -13.51 7.18 -20.55
N ALA A 173 -12.84 8.18 -19.96
CA ALA A 173 -12.00 7.98 -18.78
C ALA A 173 -12.80 7.52 -17.54
N GLN A 174 -14.00 8.08 -17.32
CA GLN A 174 -14.88 7.66 -16.23
C GLN A 174 -15.39 6.23 -16.41
N ALA A 175 -15.78 5.86 -17.64
CA ALA A 175 -16.24 4.51 -17.95
C ALA A 175 -15.11 3.48 -17.90
N GLN A 176 -13.94 3.81 -18.44
CA GLN A 176 -12.75 2.95 -18.36
C GLN A 176 -12.46 2.54 -16.91
N LEU A 177 -12.63 3.48 -15.98
CA LEU A 177 -12.44 3.28 -14.55
C LEU A 177 -13.68 2.76 -13.82
N CYS A 178 -14.80 2.51 -14.50
CA CYS A 178 -16.07 2.09 -13.89
C CYS A 178 -16.45 2.95 -12.69
N MET A 179 -16.29 4.27 -12.84
CA MET A 179 -16.77 5.23 -11.84
C MET A 179 -18.30 5.12 -11.67
N GLU A 180 -18.79 5.53 -10.51
CA GLU A 180 -20.22 5.52 -10.27
C GLU A 180 -20.99 6.31 -11.35
N GLY A 181 -22.07 5.72 -11.87
CA GLY A 181 -22.90 6.32 -12.92
C GLY A 181 -22.33 6.25 -14.33
N SER A 182 -21.09 5.79 -14.53
CA SER A 182 -20.44 5.87 -15.86
C SER A 182 -20.80 4.75 -16.84
N LEU A 183 -21.54 3.74 -16.39
CA LEU A 183 -21.92 2.56 -17.16
C LEU A 183 -23.40 2.56 -17.53
N ASP A 184 -23.69 2.33 -18.81
CA ASP A 184 -25.04 2.16 -19.33
C ASP A 184 -25.65 0.84 -18.84
N LYS A 185 -26.80 0.94 -18.15
CA LYS A 185 -27.50 -0.21 -17.57
C LYS A 185 -27.97 -1.23 -18.61
N LYS A 186 -28.39 -0.80 -19.81
CA LYS A 186 -28.83 -1.70 -20.88
C LYS A 186 -27.64 -2.45 -21.47
N LYS A 187 -26.49 -1.80 -21.61
CA LYS A 187 -25.27 -2.41 -22.15
C LYS A 187 -24.61 -3.38 -21.17
N ALA A 188 -24.56 -3.03 -19.88
CA ALA A 188 -23.87 -3.82 -18.85
C ALA A 188 -24.70 -5.01 -18.32
N ARG A 189 -26.03 -4.92 -18.35
CA ARG A 189 -26.93 -5.93 -17.77
C ARG A 189 -26.62 -7.34 -18.26
N GLY A 190 -26.42 -8.27 -17.32
CA GLY A 190 -26.22 -9.69 -17.62
C GLY A 190 -24.82 -10.03 -18.15
N LYS A 191 -23.87 -9.09 -18.16
CA LYS A 191 -22.51 -9.27 -18.70
C LYS A 191 -21.45 -9.18 -17.61
N ILE A 192 -20.28 -9.74 -17.90
CA ILE A 192 -19.07 -9.53 -17.11
C ILE A 192 -18.37 -8.31 -17.70
N VAL A 193 -18.19 -7.27 -16.89
CA VAL A 193 -17.61 -6.00 -17.31
C VAL A 193 -16.12 -5.99 -17.00
N VAL A 194 -15.30 -5.63 -17.99
CA VAL A 194 -13.86 -5.44 -17.84
C VAL A 194 -13.56 -3.97 -17.57
N CYS A 195 -13.06 -3.66 -16.38
CA CYS A 195 -12.72 -2.32 -15.91
C CYS A 195 -11.21 -2.19 -15.70
N MET A 196 -10.68 -0.98 -15.81
CA MET A 196 -9.27 -0.71 -15.50
C MET A 196 -9.11 -0.19 -14.07
N ARG A 197 -8.00 -0.58 -13.43
CA ARG A 197 -7.53 -0.02 -12.16
C ARG A 197 -7.19 1.46 -12.33
N GLY A 198 -7.37 2.23 -11.25
CA GLY A 198 -6.95 3.63 -11.15
C GLY A 198 -7.99 4.52 -10.48
N LYS A 199 -7.53 5.69 -10.01
CA LYS A 199 -8.24 6.81 -9.34
C LYS A 199 -9.20 6.46 -8.20
N ASN A 200 -10.27 5.72 -8.47
CA ASN A 200 -11.30 5.34 -7.51
C ASN A 200 -11.06 3.93 -6.94
N ALA A 201 -11.72 3.60 -5.84
CA ALA A 201 -11.45 2.37 -5.10
C ALA A 201 -11.79 1.12 -5.93
N ARG A 202 -10.98 0.07 -5.83
CA ARG A 202 -11.19 -1.18 -6.61
C ARG A 202 -12.58 -1.77 -6.35
N VAL A 203 -12.98 -1.83 -5.09
CA VAL A 203 -14.30 -2.33 -4.65
C VAL A 203 -15.48 -1.46 -5.11
N GLU A 204 -15.28 -0.14 -5.26
CA GLU A 204 -16.29 0.80 -5.76
C GLU A 204 -16.61 0.53 -7.23
N LYS A 205 -15.61 0.16 -8.04
CA LYS A 205 -15.81 -0.29 -9.43
C LYS A 205 -16.71 -1.51 -9.51
N GLY A 206 -16.55 -2.43 -8.54
CA GLY A 206 -17.45 -3.57 -8.39
C GLY A 206 -18.88 -3.11 -8.16
N GLU A 207 -19.11 -2.25 -7.18
CA GLU A 207 -20.44 -1.72 -6.90
C GLU A 207 -21.06 -0.99 -8.11
N ALA A 208 -20.28 -0.19 -8.85
CA ALA A 208 -20.76 0.47 -10.06
C ALA A 208 -21.23 -0.54 -11.13
N VAL A 209 -20.46 -1.62 -11.35
CA VAL A 209 -20.86 -2.72 -12.23
C VAL A 209 -22.11 -3.42 -11.72
N HIS A 210 -22.21 -3.67 -10.41
CA HIS A 210 -23.38 -4.28 -9.79
C HIS A 210 -24.65 -3.44 -10.02
N ARG A 211 -24.59 -2.13 -9.75
CA ARG A 211 -25.68 -1.17 -9.96
C ARG A 211 -26.09 -1.03 -11.42
N ALA A 212 -25.15 -1.22 -12.35
CA ALA A 212 -25.42 -1.26 -13.79
C ALA A 212 -26.09 -2.58 -14.24
N GLY A 213 -26.25 -3.56 -13.35
CA GLY A 213 -26.83 -4.87 -13.63
C GLY A 213 -25.83 -5.89 -14.19
N GLY A 214 -24.53 -5.60 -14.14
CA GLY A 214 -23.47 -6.54 -14.49
C GLY A 214 -23.43 -7.71 -13.52
N VAL A 215 -23.08 -8.89 -14.03
CA VAL A 215 -23.00 -10.13 -13.24
C VAL A 215 -21.60 -10.46 -12.74
N GLY A 216 -20.58 -9.79 -13.30
CA GLY A 216 -19.18 -10.06 -12.99
C GLY A 216 -18.30 -8.85 -13.27
N LEU A 217 -17.18 -8.77 -12.55
CA LEU A 217 -16.14 -7.75 -12.75
C LEU A 217 -14.82 -8.45 -13.06
N VAL A 218 -14.17 -8.06 -14.15
CA VAL A 218 -12.74 -8.28 -14.32
C VAL A 218 -12.06 -6.94 -14.15
N LEU A 219 -11.23 -6.82 -13.11
CA LEU A 219 -10.42 -5.64 -12.90
C LEU A 219 -9.04 -5.90 -13.50
N ALA A 220 -8.65 -5.15 -14.51
CA ALA A 220 -7.32 -5.22 -15.11
C ALA A 220 -6.43 -4.10 -14.57
N ASN A 221 -5.18 -4.42 -14.22
CA ASN A 221 -4.19 -3.41 -13.87
C ASN A 221 -3.88 -2.45 -15.02
N ASP A 222 -3.46 -1.25 -14.65
CA ASP A 222 -2.76 -0.34 -15.54
C ASP A 222 -1.26 -0.72 -15.63
N GLU A 223 -0.56 -0.13 -16.59
CA GLU A 223 0.85 -0.43 -16.85
C GLU A 223 1.73 -0.16 -15.63
N ALA A 224 1.44 0.92 -14.89
CA ALA A 224 2.20 1.31 -13.71
C ALA A 224 2.13 0.27 -12.58
N THR A 225 1.02 -0.46 -12.42
CA THR A 225 0.86 -1.45 -11.36
C THR A 225 1.15 -2.90 -11.80
N GLY A 226 1.37 -3.11 -13.10
CA GLY A 226 1.97 -4.32 -13.67
C GLY A 226 1.34 -5.62 -13.17
N ASN A 227 2.13 -6.43 -12.46
CA ASN A 227 1.73 -7.77 -11.99
C ASN A 227 1.09 -7.79 -10.60
N GLU A 228 0.93 -6.65 -9.93
CA GLU A 228 0.37 -6.60 -8.58
C GLU A 228 -1.12 -6.94 -8.57
N MET A 229 -1.49 -8.08 -8.00
CA MET A 229 -2.89 -8.43 -7.79
C MET A 229 -3.26 -8.32 -6.31
N ILE A 230 -4.37 -7.64 -6.01
CA ILE A 230 -4.88 -7.51 -4.65
C ILE A 230 -6.23 -8.18 -4.59
N ALA A 231 -6.37 -9.14 -3.66
CA ALA A 231 -7.64 -9.78 -3.43
C ALA A 231 -8.54 -8.83 -2.64
N ASP A 232 -9.61 -8.34 -3.25
CA ASP A 232 -10.62 -7.52 -2.57
C ASP A 232 -11.94 -8.28 -2.41
N ALA A 233 -12.67 -7.96 -1.33
CA ALA A 233 -13.99 -8.49 -1.06
C ALA A 233 -15.07 -7.77 -1.87
N HIS A 234 -15.07 -7.92 -3.20
CA HIS A 234 -16.11 -7.33 -4.05
C HIS A 234 -17.53 -7.82 -3.68
N VAL A 235 -18.54 -7.01 -3.98
CA VAL A 235 -19.97 -7.31 -3.73
C VAL A 235 -20.58 -8.28 -4.75
N LEU A 236 -19.88 -8.50 -5.87
CA LEU A 236 -20.30 -9.38 -6.97
C LEU A 236 -19.11 -10.27 -7.37
N PRO A 237 -19.32 -11.34 -8.17
CA PRO A 237 -18.24 -12.17 -8.67
C PRO A 237 -17.16 -11.33 -9.37
N ALA A 238 -15.92 -11.38 -8.90
CA ALA A 238 -14.86 -10.53 -9.41
C ALA A 238 -13.53 -11.24 -9.47
N THR A 239 -12.65 -10.80 -10.37
CA THR A 239 -11.24 -11.19 -10.38
C THR A 239 -10.36 -10.03 -10.80
N HIS A 240 -9.26 -9.81 -10.08
CA HIS A 240 -8.24 -8.82 -10.38
C HIS A 240 -7.07 -9.50 -11.10
N ILE A 241 -6.76 -9.05 -12.32
CA ILE A 241 -5.73 -9.63 -13.20
C ILE A 241 -4.59 -8.63 -13.46
N THR A 242 -3.45 -9.17 -13.89
CA THR A 242 -2.25 -8.41 -14.25
C THR A 242 -2.47 -7.51 -15.48
N TYR A 243 -1.58 -6.55 -15.71
CA TYR A 243 -1.62 -5.69 -16.89
C TYR A 243 -1.48 -6.51 -18.19
N SER A 244 -0.50 -7.42 -18.24
CA SER A 244 -0.24 -8.25 -19.43
C SER A 244 -1.43 -9.18 -19.76
N ASP A 245 -2.05 -9.77 -18.73
CA ASP A 245 -3.29 -10.53 -18.91
C ASP A 245 -4.47 -9.66 -19.33
N GLY A 246 -4.55 -8.42 -18.84
CA GLY A 246 -5.53 -7.43 -19.26
C GLY A 246 -5.41 -7.09 -20.75
N VAL A 247 -4.19 -6.85 -21.24
CA VAL A 247 -3.91 -6.64 -22.67
C VAL A 247 -4.33 -7.87 -23.49
N ALA A 248 -3.95 -9.07 -23.04
CA ALA A 248 -4.32 -10.32 -23.71
C ALA A 248 -5.84 -10.56 -23.73
N LEU A 249 -6.54 -10.19 -22.65
CA LEU A 249 -8.00 -10.28 -22.54
C LEU A 249 -8.69 -9.34 -23.52
N LEU A 250 -8.26 -8.07 -23.58
CA LEU A 250 -8.81 -7.09 -24.51
C LEU A 250 -8.57 -7.50 -25.96
N ALA A 251 -7.39 -8.05 -26.28
CA ALA A 251 -7.11 -8.61 -27.60
C ALA A 251 -8.05 -9.79 -27.95
N TYR A 252 -8.30 -10.70 -26.99
CA TYR A 252 -9.28 -11.77 -27.18
C TYR A 252 -10.69 -11.21 -27.43
N MET A 253 -11.12 -10.20 -26.67
CA MET A 253 -12.44 -9.59 -26.84
C MET A 253 -12.60 -8.93 -28.21
N ASN A 254 -11.55 -8.32 -28.74
CA ASN A 254 -11.55 -7.73 -30.09
C ASN A 254 -11.50 -8.78 -31.21
N SER A 255 -11.00 -9.99 -30.93
CA SER A 255 -10.90 -11.07 -31.93
C SER A 255 -12.24 -11.76 -32.24
N THR A 256 -13.26 -11.60 -31.39
CA THR A 256 -14.55 -12.27 -31.57
C THR A 256 -15.73 -11.46 -31.06
N ARG A 257 -16.79 -11.36 -31.87
CA ARG A 257 -18.07 -10.78 -31.46
C ARG A 257 -18.79 -11.61 -30.39
N LEU A 258 -18.32 -12.83 -30.10
CA LEU A 258 -18.89 -13.74 -29.12
C LEU A 258 -17.97 -14.01 -27.91
N ALA A 259 -17.07 -13.08 -27.58
CA ALA A 259 -16.22 -13.12 -26.38
C ALA A 259 -17.02 -13.39 -25.09
N SER A 260 -16.80 -14.55 -24.47
CA SER A 260 -17.55 -14.98 -23.30
C SER A 260 -16.63 -15.64 -22.28
N GLY A 261 -17.11 -15.77 -21.05
CA GLY A 261 -16.40 -16.46 -19.99
C GLY A 261 -17.19 -16.54 -18.69
N TYR A 262 -16.57 -17.10 -17.68
CA TYR A 262 -17.07 -17.08 -16.30
C TYR A 262 -15.91 -16.92 -15.32
N ILE A 263 -16.22 -16.44 -14.12
CA ILE A 263 -15.27 -16.26 -13.03
C ILE A 263 -15.49 -17.40 -12.03
N THR A 264 -14.42 -18.12 -11.67
CA THR A 264 -14.49 -19.17 -10.65
C THR A 264 -14.64 -18.56 -9.25
N LEU A 265 -15.28 -19.28 -8.34
CA LEU A 265 -15.24 -18.92 -6.92
C LEU A 265 -13.77 -18.92 -6.43
N PRO A 266 -13.35 -17.94 -5.61
CA PRO A 266 -12.03 -17.95 -5.02
C PRO A 266 -11.79 -19.17 -4.12
N ASN A 267 -10.52 -19.52 -3.92
CA ASN A 267 -10.11 -20.43 -2.85
C ASN A 267 -8.90 -19.84 -2.10
N THR A 268 -8.38 -20.56 -1.10
CA THR A 268 -7.12 -20.18 -0.44
C THR A 268 -6.02 -21.11 -0.93
N ALA A 269 -5.00 -20.55 -1.59
CA ALA A 269 -3.81 -21.25 -2.00
C ALA A 269 -2.63 -20.85 -1.12
N LEU A 270 -1.81 -21.82 -0.72
CA LEU A 270 -0.59 -21.63 0.07
C LEU A 270 0.62 -22.09 -0.77
N GLU A 271 1.83 -21.75 -0.31
CA GLU A 271 3.10 -22.11 -0.96
C GLU A 271 3.20 -21.61 -2.42
N THR A 272 2.52 -20.52 -2.74
CA THR A 272 2.53 -19.92 -4.08
C THR A 272 3.87 -19.24 -4.35
N LYS A 273 4.31 -19.27 -5.61
CA LYS A 273 5.57 -18.66 -6.06
C LYS A 273 5.34 -17.70 -7.24
N PRO A 274 6.12 -16.62 -7.36
CA PRO A 274 7.17 -16.18 -6.43
C PRO A 274 6.59 -15.52 -5.17
N ALA A 275 7.21 -15.74 -4.01
CA ALA A 275 6.90 -15.06 -2.76
C ALA A 275 8.15 -15.03 -1.86
N PRO A 276 8.43 -13.91 -1.15
CA PRO A 276 7.74 -12.63 -1.25
C PRO A 276 8.11 -11.89 -2.56
N PHE A 277 7.25 -10.98 -2.99
CA PHE A 277 7.61 -9.94 -3.96
C PHE A 277 7.08 -8.58 -3.49
N MET A 278 7.75 -7.50 -3.87
CA MET A 278 7.38 -6.15 -3.45
C MET A 278 6.04 -5.74 -4.04
N ALA A 279 5.14 -5.21 -3.20
CA ALA A 279 3.91 -4.61 -3.67
C ALA A 279 4.23 -3.37 -4.51
N ALA A 280 3.63 -3.23 -5.69
CA ALA A 280 3.80 -2.08 -6.56
C ALA A 280 3.36 -0.77 -5.89
N PHE A 281 2.32 -0.82 -5.05
CA PHE A 281 1.91 0.35 -4.26
C PHE A 281 2.92 0.74 -3.18
N SER A 282 3.80 -0.17 -2.75
CA SER A 282 4.72 0.13 -1.65
C SER A 282 5.62 1.29 -2.07
N SER A 283 5.53 2.39 -1.32
CA SER A 283 6.32 3.58 -1.59
C SER A 283 7.82 3.27 -1.56
N GLN A 284 8.57 3.90 -2.47
CA GLN A 284 9.98 3.63 -2.71
C GLN A 284 10.86 4.84 -2.37
N GLY A 285 12.10 4.56 -1.99
CA GLY A 285 13.16 5.57 -1.90
C GLY A 285 13.48 6.23 -3.25
N PRO A 286 14.41 7.20 -3.28
CA PRO A 286 15.24 7.61 -2.14
C PRO A 286 14.49 8.47 -1.12
N ASN A 287 15.08 8.66 0.05
CA ASN A 287 14.63 9.65 1.02
C ASN A 287 14.77 11.07 0.41
N THR A 288 13.66 11.77 0.25
CA THR A 288 13.63 13.10 -0.38
C THR A 288 14.06 14.24 0.55
N VAL A 289 14.12 14.00 1.85
CA VAL A 289 14.50 14.99 2.87
C VAL A 289 15.99 14.89 3.19
N THR A 290 16.51 13.68 3.37
CA THR A 290 17.94 13.41 3.57
C THR A 290 18.39 12.26 2.67
N PRO A 291 18.74 12.53 1.40
CA PRO A 291 19.03 11.49 0.40
C PRO A 291 20.16 10.53 0.75
N GLN A 292 21.04 10.92 1.68
CA GLN A 292 22.14 10.09 2.18
C GLN A 292 21.66 8.94 3.08
N ILE A 293 20.41 8.98 3.55
CA ILE A 293 19.83 7.98 4.45
C ILE A 293 18.80 7.17 3.66
N LEU A 294 19.10 5.89 3.43
CA LEU A 294 18.25 5.00 2.66
C LEU A 294 16.91 4.74 3.38
N LYS A 295 15.84 4.66 2.59
CA LYS A 295 14.48 4.33 3.02
C LYS A 295 13.75 3.58 1.88
N PRO A 296 12.78 2.69 2.18
CA PRO A 296 12.43 2.18 3.52
C PRO A 296 13.55 1.34 4.15
N ASP A 297 13.51 1.10 5.46
CA ASP A 297 14.58 0.36 6.16
C ASP A 297 14.42 -1.16 6.01
N ILE A 298 13.18 -1.64 5.96
CA ILE A 298 12.84 -3.06 5.98
C ILE A 298 11.52 -3.31 5.23
N THR A 299 11.29 -4.56 4.79
CA THR A 299 10.03 -4.99 4.20
C THR A 299 9.36 -6.06 5.07
N ALA A 300 8.03 -6.12 5.06
CA ALA A 300 7.26 -7.16 5.74
C ALA A 300 5.93 -7.42 5.00
N PRO A 301 5.25 -8.55 5.29
CA PRO A 301 3.99 -8.88 4.65
C PRO A 301 2.94 -7.77 4.83
N GLY A 302 2.49 -7.21 3.72
CA GLY A 302 1.53 -6.11 3.69
C GLY A 302 0.42 -6.29 2.66
N VAL A 303 0.36 -7.43 1.97
CA VAL A 303 -0.67 -7.71 0.96
C VAL A 303 -1.58 -8.85 1.42
N SER A 304 -2.89 -8.64 1.34
CA SER A 304 -3.93 -9.61 1.66
C SER A 304 -3.79 -10.19 3.09
N ILE A 305 -3.56 -9.31 4.06
CA ILE A 305 -3.35 -9.65 5.47
C ILE A 305 -4.69 -9.81 6.17
N LEU A 306 -4.92 -10.99 6.75
CA LEU A 306 -6.14 -11.28 7.51
C LEU A 306 -5.98 -10.82 8.96
N ALA A 307 -6.81 -9.88 9.41
CA ALA A 307 -6.75 -9.28 10.74
C ALA A 307 -8.15 -9.05 11.31
N ALA A 308 -8.25 -8.80 12.62
CA ALA A 308 -9.52 -8.53 13.29
C ALA A 308 -10.16 -7.25 12.73
N PHE A 309 -11.49 -7.28 12.58
CA PHE A 309 -12.26 -6.19 12.01
C PHE A 309 -13.43 -5.84 12.93
N THR A 310 -13.85 -4.58 12.91
CA THR A 310 -14.76 -4.03 13.94
C THR A 310 -16.19 -4.59 13.87
N GLY A 311 -16.60 -5.12 12.72
CA GLY A 311 -17.99 -5.46 12.45
C GLY A 311 -18.94 -4.24 12.42
N LEU A 312 -18.42 -3.01 12.43
CA LEU A 312 -19.22 -1.78 12.27
C LEU A 312 -19.32 -1.35 10.81
N ALA A 313 -18.25 -1.53 10.05
CA ALA A 313 -18.20 -1.31 8.61
C ALA A 313 -18.29 -2.65 7.85
N GLY A 314 -18.68 -2.58 6.57
CA GLY A 314 -18.52 -3.70 5.66
C GLY A 314 -17.06 -3.93 5.26
N PRO A 315 -16.70 -5.12 4.76
CA PRO A 315 -15.32 -5.45 4.37
C PRO A 315 -14.75 -4.57 3.26
N THR A 316 -15.59 -3.86 2.48
CA THR A 316 -15.13 -2.84 1.53
C THR A 316 -14.76 -1.51 2.17
N GLY A 317 -15.16 -1.28 3.43
CA GLY A 317 -15.06 0.02 4.11
C GLY A 317 -16.07 1.08 3.63
N LEU A 318 -16.89 0.77 2.63
CA LEU A 318 -17.81 1.72 2.00
C LEU A 318 -19.23 1.58 2.55
N THR A 319 -19.97 2.68 2.56
CA THR A 319 -21.29 2.79 3.19
C THR A 319 -22.36 1.90 2.55
N PHE A 320 -22.21 1.55 1.26
CA PHE A 320 -23.12 0.65 0.57
C PHE A 320 -23.01 -0.82 1.04
N ASP A 321 -21.89 -1.20 1.66
CA ASP A 321 -21.65 -2.59 2.02
C ASP A 321 -22.24 -2.93 3.39
N SER A 322 -23.36 -3.64 3.36
CA SER A 322 -24.09 -4.08 4.55
C SER A 322 -23.55 -5.39 5.15
N ARG A 323 -22.59 -6.08 4.50
CA ARG A 323 -21.99 -7.32 5.04
C ARG A 323 -21.23 -7.00 6.32
N ARG A 324 -21.17 -7.94 7.26
CA ARG A 324 -20.43 -7.78 8.53
C ARG A 324 -19.55 -8.99 8.78
N VAL A 325 -18.29 -8.72 9.11
CA VAL A 325 -17.24 -9.74 9.28
C VAL A 325 -16.42 -9.42 10.52
N LEU A 326 -15.96 -10.47 11.22
CA LEU A 326 -15.09 -10.35 12.39
C LEU A 326 -13.61 -10.25 12.00
N PHE A 327 -13.27 -10.70 10.79
CA PHE A 327 -11.94 -10.60 10.20
C PHE A 327 -12.07 -10.07 8.78
N ASN A 328 -11.15 -9.21 8.39
CA ASN A 328 -11.05 -8.70 7.02
C ASN A 328 -9.64 -8.94 6.49
N SER A 329 -9.50 -8.97 5.17
CA SER A 329 -8.22 -9.07 4.48
C SER A 329 -7.93 -7.76 3.78
N GLU A 330 -6.88 -7.08 4.21
CA GLU A 330 -6.52 -5.75 3.70
C GLU A 330 -5.07 -5.70 3.25
N SER A 331 -4.75 -4.71 2.41
CA SER A 331 -3.43 -4.52 1.84
C SER A 331 -2.95 -3.08 2.03
N GLY A 332 -1.68 -2.92 2.35
CA GLY A 332 -1.01 -1.64 2.55
C GLY A 332 0.25 -1.79 3.38
N THR A 333 1.13 -0.79 3.32
CA THR A 333 2.24 -0.64 4.28
C THR A 333 1.75 -0.45 5.71
N SER A 334 0.50 -0.01 5.88
CA SER A 334 -0.22 -0.02 7.15
C SER A 334 -0.39 -1.43 7.73
N MET A 335 -0.31 -2.48 6.91
CA MET A 335 -0.43 -3.87 7.37
C MET A 335 0.94 -4.51 7.59
N SER A 336 1.99 -4.05 6.91
CA SER A 336 3.37 -4.48 7.14
C SER A 336 3.99 -3.85 8.40
N CYS A 337 3.73 -2.55 8.64
CA CYS A 337 4.16 -1.83 9.85
C CYS A 337 3.88 -2.60 11.17
N PRO A 338 2.65 -3.07 11.46
CA PRO A 338 2.36 -3.77 12.70
C PRO A 338 3.02 -5.16 12.80
N HIS A 339 3.41 -5.80 11.69
CA HIS A 339 4.21 -7.04 11.77
C HIS A 339 5.58 -6.75 12.39
N VAL A 340 6.27 -5.72 11.88
CA VAL A 340 7.59 -5.30 12.40
C VAL A 340 7.46 -4.75 13.82
N ALA A 341 6.39 -4.02 14.15
CA ALA A 341 6.14 -3.59 15.53
C ALA A 341 5.96 -4.77 16.50
N GLY A 342 5.30 -5.84 16.07
CA GLY A 342 5.21 -7.09 16.84
C GLY A 342 6.59 -7.71 17.09
N ILE A 343 7.45 -7.78 16.06
CA ILE A 343 8.82 -8.26 16.19
C ILE A 343 9.64 -7.37 17.14
N ALA A 344 9.54 -6.04 17.00
CA ALA A 344 10.19 -5.10 17.89
C ALA A 344 9.75 -5.28 19.36
N GLY A 345 8.47 -5.56 19.60
CA GLY A 345 7.95 -5.89 20.93
C GLY A 345 8.55 -7.18 21.51
N LEU A 346 8.71 -8.23 20.69
CA LEU A 346 9.39 -9.47 21.11
C LEU A 346 10.87 -9.23 21.41
N LEU A 347 11.56 -8.46 20.57
CA LEU A 347 12.97 -8.10 20.79
C LEU A 347 13.15 -7.30 22.07
N LYS A 348 12.28 -6.32 22.35
CA LYS A 348 12.31 -5.56 23.60
C LYS A 348 12.05 -6.45 24.82
N ALA A 349 11.17 -7.44 24.72
CA ALA A 349 10.93 -8.40 25.80
C ALA A 349 12.14 -9.31 26.09
N LEU A 350 12.88 -9.70 25.03
CA LEU A 350 14.10 -10.51 25.16
C LEU A 350 15.32 -9.69 25.59
N HIS A 351 15.35 -8.41 25.20
CA HIS A 351 16.44 -7.47 25.45
C HIS A 351 15.89 -6.13 25.98
N PRO A 352 15.47 -6.07 27.25
CA PRO A 352 14.83 -4.88 27.82
C PRO A 352 15.73 -3.64 27.86
N ASP A 353 17.04 -3.85 27.89
CA ASP A 353 18.10 -2.84 27.92
C ASP A 353 18.44 -2.27 26.53
N TRP A 354 18.00 -2.91 25.44
CA TRP A 354 18.28 -2.42 24.10
C TRP A 354 17.60 -1.08 23.83
N SER A 355 18.39 -0.17 23.25
CA SER A 355 17.92 1.11 22.73
C SER A 355 17.05 0.91 21.48
N PRO A 356 16.21 1.89 21.10
CA PRO A 356 15.46 1.85 19.85
C PRO A 356 16.32 1.59 18.61
N ALA A 357 17.53 2.15 18.57
CA ALA A 357 18.48 1.93 17.48
C ALA A 357 18.98 0.47 17.43
N ALA A 358 19.25 -0.14 18.59
CA ALA A 358 19.66 -1.54 18.66
C ALA A 358 18.51 -2.49 18.24
N ILE A 359 17.27 -2.18 18.62
CA ILE A 359 16.09 -2.95 18.22
C ILE A 359 15.86 -2.85 16.71
N ASN A 360 16.03 -1.66 16.13
CA ASN A 360 15.95 -1.47 14.68
C ASN A 360 16.98 -2.34 13.94
N GLN A 361 18.25 -2.28 14.34
CA GLN A 361 19.32 -3.10 13.76
C GLN A 361 19.03 -4.60 13.90
N GLY A 362 18.58 -5.05 15.08
CA GLY A 362 18.20 -6.44 15.32
C GLY A 362 17.04 -6.90 14.43
N ALA A 363 16.00 -6.07 14.27
CA ALA A 363 14.87 -6.38 13.40
C ALA A 363 15.30 -6.53 11.93
N GLY A 364 16.19 -5.64 11.44
CA GLY A 364 16.75 -5.73 10.09
C GLY A 364 17.55 -7.02 9.84
N GLN A 365 18.44 -7.38 10.77
CA GLN A 365 19.26 -8.60 10.66
C GLN A 365 18.42 -9.88 10.66
N HIS A 366 17.31 -9.91 11.40
CA HIS A 366 16.40 -11.05 11.41
C HIS A 366 15.55 -11.18 10.14
N ALA A 367 15.33 -10.09 9.39
CA ALA A 367 14.64 -10.16 8.10
C ALA A 367 15.52 -10.76 6.99
N GLU A 368 16.83 -10.47 6.96
CA GLU A 368 17.76 -11.09 6.00
C GLU A 368 17.93 -12.60 6.21
N ALA A 369 17.80 -13.08 7.46
CA ALA A 369 17.96 -14.49 7.78
C ALA A 369 16.84 -15.38 7.21
N ASP A 370 15.65 -14.84 6.95
CA ASP A 370 14.51 -15.58 6.38
C ASP A 370 14.56 -15.61 4.84
N GLU A 371 15.18 -14.61 4.19
CA GLU A 371 15.39 -14.60 2.73
C GLU A 371 16.40 -15.66 2.26
N GLN A 372 17.37 -16.05 3.08
CA GLN A 372 18.40 -17.03 2.71
C GLN A 372 17.95 -18.50 2.80
N LEU A 373 16.73 -18.80 3.23
CA LEU A 373 16.19 -20.17 3.30
C LEU A 373 15.55 -20.66 1.99
N VAL A 374 15.61 -19.88 0.91
CA VAL A 374 15.03 -20.24 -0.40
C VAL A 374 16.10 -20.72 -1.40
N VAL A 375 16.79 -21.83 -1.10
CA VAL A 375 17.48 -22.70 -2.07
C VAL A 375 17.24 -24.16 -1.64
N PRO A 376 16.85 -25.08 -2.53
CA PRO A 376 15.97 -26.20 -2.17
C PRO A 376 16.67 -27.29 -1.34
N ALA A 377 16.12 -27.56 -0.16
CA ALA A 377 16.34 -28.81 0.56
C ALA A 377 15.73 -29.98 -0.25
N ARG A 378 16.47 -30.47 -1.25
CA ARG A 378 16.27 -31.81 -1.80
C ARG A 378 17.29 -32.75 -1.15
N HIS A 379 16.77 -33.87 -0.64
CA HIS A 379 17.44 -34.97 0.06
C HIS A 379 17.74 -34.77 1.54
N ALA A 380 16.84 -35.27 2.40
CA ALA A 380 17.15 -36.40 3.28
C ALA A 380 15.87 -36.89 3.99
N LEU A 381 15.10 -37.73 3.31
CA LEU A 381 14.21 -38.67 3.99
C LEU A 381 14.99 -39.98 4.14
N ARG A 382 15.48 -40.28 5.35
CA ARG A 382 15.70 -41.61 5.95
C ARG A 382 16.71 -41.47 7.09
N LEU A 383 16.25 -41.65 8.34
CA LEU A 383 16.73 -42.71 9.23
C LEU A 383 15.94 -42.72 10.54
N ARG A 384 15.75 -43.95 11.04
CA ARG A 384 14.85 -44.35 12.13
C ARG A 384 15.41 -44.08 13.53
N ARG A 385 14.49 -43.84 14.48
CA ARG A 385 14.46 -44.21 15.92
C ARG A 385 15.73 -44.77 16.60
N ARG A 386 16.26 -44.08 17.64
CA ARG A 386 16.23 -44.38 19.11
C ARG A 386 17.37 -43.66 19.90
N PRO A 387 17.34 -43.58 21.26
CA PRO A 387 17.77 -42.40 22.04
C PRO A 387 19.08 -42.58 22.86
N ARG A 388 19.55 -41.45 23.45
CA ARG A 388 20.65 -41.19 24.45
C ARG A 388 21.66 -40.18 23.88
N ALA A 389 22.32 -39.25 24.57
CA ALA A 389 22.43 -38.83 25.97
C ALA A 389 22.86 -37.33 26.00
N ALA A 390 23.05 -36.79 27.20
CA ALA A 390 23.16 -35.38 27.53
C ALA A 390 24.57 -34.73 27.40
N GLN A 391 24.55 -33.39 27.23
CA GLN A 391 25.52 -32.33 27.59
C GLN A 391 26.82 -32.11 26.76
N PRO A 392 27.48 -30.92 26.81
CA PRO A 392 27.03 -29.59 27.29
C PRO A 392 27.36 -28.38 26.35
N ARG A 393 26.65 -27.27 26.59
CA ARG A 393 26.96 -25.84 26.39
C ARG A 393 28.15 -25.46 25.47
N ARG A 394 27.85 -24.78 24.35
CA ARG A 394 28.75 -23.81 23.70
C ARG A 394 28.21 -22.39 23.90
N ARG A 395 29.02 -21.54 24.55
CA ARG A 395 28.86 -20.07 24.59
C ARG A 395 29.06 -19.50 23.18
N PRO A 396 28.30 -18.48 22.74
CA PRO A 396 28.74 -17.64 21.63
C PRO A 396 29.74 -16.59 22.16
N GLY A 397 30.92 -16.52 21.53
CA GLY A 397 31.89 -15.43 21.73
C GLY A 397 31.44 -14.11 21.09
N PRO A 398 32.16 -13.00 21.33
CA PRO A 398 31.66 -11.66 21.09
C PRO A 398 31.62 -11.35 19.59
N ARG A 399 30.46 -10.94 19.08
CA ARG A 399 30.37 -10.20 17.82
C ARG A 399 30.47 -8.72 18.15
N LEU A 400 31.39 -8.02 17.48
CA LEU A 400 31.61 -6.58 17.61
C LEU A 400 30.29 -5.82 17.40
N ARG A 401 29.88 -5.05 18.40
CA ARG A 401 28.75 -4.12 18.35
C ARG A 401 29.29 -2.70 18.54
N HIS A 402 28.82 -1.76 17.74
CA HIS A 402 29.02 -0.34 18.03
C HIS A 402 27.86 0.14 18.91
N GLU A 403 28.10 0.19 20.21
CA GLU A 403 27.23 0.85 21.18
C GLU A 403 27.72 2.28 21.42
N ARG A 404 26.80 3.25 21.49
CA ARG A 404 27.07 4.57 22.07
C ARG A 404 26.23 4.71 23.34
N HIS A 405 26.90 4.74 24.49
CA HIS A 405 26.34 5.25 25.74
C HIS A 405 26.53 6.77 25.80
N GLY A 406 25.63 7.46 26.52
CA GLY A 406 25.44 8.90 26.47
C GLY A 406 26.68 9.75 26.78
N LEU A 407 26.80 10.85 26.02
CA LEU A 407 27.67 12.00 26.29
C LEU A 407 26.82 13.29 26.14
N PRO A 408 27.14 14.38 26.86
CA PRO A 408 26.30 15.59 26.95
C PRO A 408 26.25 16.35 25.62
N PRO A 409 25.27 17.25 25.42
CA PRO A 409 24.92 17.73 24.09
C PRO A 409 25.99 18.65 23.50
N LEU A 410 26.57 18.25 22.37
CA LEU A 410 27.27 19.13 21.44
C LEU A 410 26.36 19.43 20.23
N PRO A 411 26.34 20.67 19.71
CA PRO A 411 25.30 21.11 18.79
C PRO A 411 25.59 20.67 17.36
N LEU A 412 24.67 19.90 16.76
CA LEU A 412 24.57 19.78 15.30
C LEU A 412 23.97 21.09 14.75
N ARG A 413 24.83 22.00 14.28
CA ARG A 413 24.44 23.03 13.31
C ARG A 413 24.96 22.63 11.94
N ALA A 414 24.09 22.12 11.10
CA ALA A 414 24.32 22.06 9.66
C ALA A 414 23.97 23.43 9.05
N GLY A 415 24.77 23.85 8.06
CA GLY A 415 24.60 25.12 7.35
C GLY A 415 23.27 25.19 6.60
N LEU A 416 22.28 25.81 7.24
CA LEU A 416 21.15 26.44 6.57
C LEU A 416 21.34 27.95 6.67
N GLN A 417 21.32 28.63 5.53
CA GLN A 417 21.41 30.09 5.46
C GLN A 417 20.13 30.68 6.07
N LEU A 418 20.21 31.03 7.36
CA LEU A 418 19.12 31.64 8.13
C LEU A 418 19.03 33.13 7.83
N HIS A 419 17.88 33.59 7.33
CA HIS A 419 17.43 34.95 7.60
C HIS A 419 17.01 35.01 9.07
N ARG A 420 17.83 35.68 9.89
CA ARG A 420 17.54 35.94 11.31
C ARG A 420 16.81 37.27 11.43
N ASP A 421 15.58 37.23 11.94
CA ASP A 421 15.00 38.39 12.61
C ASP A 421 15.72 38.62 13.94
N ARG A 422 16.06 39.89 14.17
CA ARG A 422 16.86 40.38 15.30
C ARG A 422 15.99 40.44 16.56
N HIS A 423 16.45 39.83 17.65
CA HIS A 423 16.63 40.51 18.93
C HIS A 423 17.56 39.71 19.85
N VAL A 424 18.32 40.45 20.66
CA VAL A 424 19.23 40.07 21.76
C VAL A 424 20.72 39.87 21.39
N HIS A 425 21.55 40.65 22.08
CA HIS A 425 22.98 40.91 21.92
C HIS A 425 23.92 39.77 22.38
N GLY A 426 25.06 39.62 21.69
CA GLY A 426 26.25 38.88 22.15
C GLY A 426 27.28 38.67 21.02
N ARG A 427 28.55 39.10 21.21
CA ARG A 427 29.65 39.15 20.21
C ARG A 427 30.18 37.76 19.77
N PRO A 428 30.89 37.64 18.62
CA PRO A 428 31.32 36.37 18.03
C PRO A 428 32.80 36.02 18.33
N GLU A 429 33.11 34.72 18.44
CA GLU A 429 34.47 34.16 18.29
C GLU A 429 34.48 33.03 17.25
N ARG A 430 35.63 32.86 16.56
CA ARG A 430 35.85 32.02 15.36
C ARG A 430 36.36 30.60 15.68
N LEU A 431 36.07 29.68 14.76
CA LEU A 431 36.24 28.20 14.70
C LEU A 431 37.72 27.69 14.61
N PRO A 432 38.00 26.36 14.71
CA PRO A 432 37.78 25.32 13.65
C PRO A 432 37.10 24.03 14.21
N GLY A 433 36.46 23.08 13.51
CA GLY A 433 36.28 22.77 12.10
C GLY A 433 36.55 21.28 11.83
N GLU A 434 35.59 20.36 12.00
CA GLU A 434 35.59 19.01 11.39
C GLU A 434 34.22 18.29 11.52
N ALA A 435 33.80 17.54 10.49
CA ALA A 435 32.51 16.86 10.38
C ALA A 435 32.65 15.34 10.64
N ALA A 436 31.76 14.74 11.43
CA ALA A 436 31.75 13.31 11.73
C ALA A 436 30.59 12.56 11.08
N GLU A 437 30.89 11.38 10.51
CA GLU A 437 29.96 10.46 9.84
C GLU A 437 28.85 9.91 10.78
N ALA A 438 27.62 9.84 10.27
CA ALA A 438 26.54 9.10 10.90
C ALA A 438 26.58 7.62 10.43
N GLY A 439 27.07 6.73 11.29
CA GLY A 439 27.13 5.29 11.02
C GLY A 439 25.74 4.64 11.04
N GLY A 440 25.10 4.57 9.88
CA GLY A 440 23.98 3.64 9.63
C GLY A 440 24.50 2.29 9.11
N PRO A 441 23.74 1.18 9.24
CA PRO A 441 24.14 -0.13 8.75
C PRO A 441 24.14 -0.25 7.22
N GLN A 442 23.70 0.78 6.50
CA GLN A 442 23.67 0.82 5.05
C GLN A 442 24.55 1.97 4.57
N LEU A 443 25.63 1.64 3.85
CA LEU A 443 26.52 2.62 3.24
C LEU A 443 25.90 3.10 1.92
N PRO A 444 25.56 4.39 1.76
CA PRO A 444 25.16 4.92 0.48
C PRO A 444 26.39 5.02 -0.44
N VAL A 445 26.47 4.16 -1.47
CA VAL A 445 27.45 4.33 -2.56
C VAL A 445 26.89 5.34 -3.54
N GLY A 446 27.16 6.63 -3.29
CA GLY A 446 26.89 7.70 -4.24
C GLY A 446 28.00 7.80 -5.29
N HIS A 447 27.93 6.98 -6.35
CA HIS A 447 28.75 7.24 -7.54
C HIS A 447 28.04 8.24 -8.44
N GLY A 448 28.52 9.49 -8.43
CA GLY A 448 28.28 10.41 -9.54
C GLY A 448 28.98 9.88 -10.79
N ALA A 449 28.26 9.14 -11.63
CA ALA A 449 28.71 8.85 -12.98
C ALA A 449 28.68 10.16 -13.79
N PRO A 450 29.80 10.61 -14.39
CA PRO A 450 29.76 11.76 -15.29
C PRO A 450 28.92 11.41 -16.53
N PRO A 451 28.29 12.40 -17.18
CA PRO A 451 27.38 12.14 -18.29
C PRO A 451 28.14 11.47 -19.44
N VAL A 452 27.73 10.24 -19.77
CA VAL A 452 28.12 9.59 -21.01
C VAL A 452 27.52 10.40 -22.15
N ARG A 453 28.38 11.17 -22.83
CA ARG A 453 28.06 11.79 -24.12
C ARG A 453 27.75 10.69 -25.12
N VAL A 454 26.48 10.50 -25.44
CA VAL A 454 26.06 9.74 -26.62
C VAL A 454 26.46 10.57 -27.86
N ARG A 455 27.67 10.33 -28.38
CA ARG A 455 28.01 10.69 -29.75
C ARG A 455 27.21 9.78 -30.66
N ARG A 456 26.28 10.35 -31.44
CA ARG A 456 25.69 9.69 -32.61
C ARG A 456 26.84 9.30 -33.55
N ALA A 457 27.16 8.01 -33.61
CA ALA A 457 27.96 7.46 -34.68
C ALA A 457 27.11 7.49 -35.96
N ALA A 458 27.52 8.33 -36.89
CA ALA A 458 27.06 8.30 -38.27
C ALA A 458 27.64 7.04 -38.92
N HIS A 459 26.78 6.18 -39.47
CA HIS A 459 27.22 5.20 -40.46
C HIS A 459 27.60 5.97 -41.74
N ARG A 460 28.91 6.09 -41.98
CA ARG A 460 29.45 6.26 -43.33
C ARG A 460 29.46 4.89 -43.98
N HIS A 461 28.76 4.74 -45.10
CA HIS A 461 29.14 3.80 -46.14
C HIS A 461 29.82 4.62 -47.24
N GLU A 462 31.06 4.26 -47.55
CA GLU A 462 31.89 4.86 -48.59
C GLU A 462 31.36 4.50 -49.98
N GLU A 463 31.42 5.49 -50.87
CA GLU A 463 31.34 5.31 -52.32
C GLU A 463 32.65 4.72 -52.85
N GLY A 464 32.53 3.79 -53.81
CA GLY A 464 33.62 3.33 -54.68
C GLY A 464 33.11 3.22 -56.11
N ALA A 465 33.74 3.99 -57.00
CA ALA A 465 33.38 4.22 -58.39
C ALA A 465 33.55 2.99 -59.32
N GLU A 466 32.78 2.91 -60.42
CA GLU A 466 33.30 3.04 -61.79
C GLU A 466 32.26 2.70 -62.89
N ARG A 467 32.20 3.58 -63.90
CA ARG A 467 32.04 3.36 -65.35
C ARG A 467 31.07 2.29 -65.89
N GLY A 468 30.12 2.73 -66.72
CA GLY A 468 29.43 1.84 -67.66
C GLY A 468 28.40 2.55 -68.54
N ARG A 469 28.78 2.83 -69.79
CA ARG A 469 27.98 3.45 -70.86
C ARG A 469 26.75 2.61 -71.25
N GLY A 470 25.74 3.27 -71.84
CA GLY A 470 25.04 2.68 -73.00
C GLY A 470 23.51 2.80 -73.06
N ALA A 471 23.04 3.89 -73.66
CA ALA A 471 21.97 3.97 -74.66
C ALA A 471 20.60 3.27 -74.47
N GLY A 472 19.53 4.07 -74.59
CA GLY A 472 18.63 3.89 -75.74
C GLY A 472 17.13 3.73 -75.47
N GLY A 473 16.38 4.82 -75.66
CA GLY A 473 14.98 4.81 -76.14
C GLY A 473 13.89 4.58 -75.08
N VAL A 474 12.69 5.16 -75.14
CA VAL A 474 11.94 5.84 -76.22
C VAL A 474 10.83 6.72 -75.59
N ARG A 475 10.78 7.98 -76.06
CA ARG A 475 9.63 8.89 -76.35
C ARG A 475 8.47 9.09 -75.34
N ARG A 476 8.26 10.33 -74.89
CA ARG A 476 7.27 11.38 -75.33
C ARG A 476 5.89 11.16 -74.67
N GLU A 477 5.15 12.13 -74.16
CA GLU A 477 5.04 13.59 -74.33
C GLU A 477 4.34 14.16 -73.06
N GLY A 478 4.57 15.43 -72.71
CA GLY A 478 3.98 16.11 -71.53
C GLY A 478 2.55 16.63 -71.75
N PRO A 479 2.12 17.77 -71.15
CA PRO A 479 2.72 18.52 -70.04
C PRO A 479 1.67 19.13 -69.04
N ARG A 480 2.20 19.89 -68.03
CA ARG A 480 1.54 20.95 -67.21
C ARG A 480 0.54 20.45 -66.13
N ALA A 481 0.44 21.02 -64.93
CA ALA A 481 0.92 22.28 -64.37
C ALA A 481 1.16 22.15 -62.85
N ALA A 482 2.20 22.82 -62.38
CA ALA A 482 2.46 23.06 -60.96
C ALA A 482 1.74 24.33 -60.49
N ARG A 483 1.20 24.30 -59.27
CA ARG A 483 0.99 25.51 -58.46
C ARG A 483 1.45 25.25 -57.02
N ARG A 484 2.51 25.98 -56.65
CA ARG A 484 2.99 26.19 -55.29
C ARG A 484 2.06 27.17 -54.56
N VAL A 485 1.79 26.94 -53.28
CA VAL A 485 1.62 28.00 -52.28
C VAL A 485 2.24 27.55 -50.95
N ARG A 486 3.14 28.40 -50.41
CA ARG A 486 3.69 28.35 -49.05
C ARG A 486 2.70 28.96 -48.06
N VAL A 487 2.60 28.43 -46.84
CA VAL A 487 2.14 29.21 -45.67
C VAL A 487 3.06 28.96 -44.47
N ARG A 488 3.40 30.06 -43.80
CA ARG A 488 4.36 30.23 -42.70
C ARG A 488 3.79 29.81 -41.34
N ALA A 489 4.71 29.49 -40.44
CA ALA A 489 4.51 29.33 -39.00
C ALA A 489 4.15 30.66 -38.29
N ALA A 490 3.37 30.56 -37.21
CA ALA A 490 3.09 31.65 -36.28
C ALA A 490 3.47 31.23 -34.85
N GLN A 491 4.11 32.14 -34.13
CA GLN A 491 4.42 32.11 -32.70
C GLN A 491 3.61 33.22 -31.98
N PRO A 492 3.51 33.18 -30.63
CA PRO A 492 2.38 33.74 -29.89
C PRO A 492 2.55 35.22 -29.52
N ALA A 493 1.42 35.90 -29.33
CA ALA A 493 1.35 37.27 -28.83
C ALA A 493 1.26 37.31 -27.30
N GLY A 494 2.06 38.18 -26.67
CA GLY A 494 1.86 38.65 -25.31
C GLY A 494 1.32 40.09 -25.31
N VAL A 495 0.57 40.46 -24.27
CA VAL A 495 0.20 41.85 -23.95
C VAL A 495 0.36 42.09 -22.45
N ARG A 496 0.97 43.23 -22.11
CA ARG A 496 1.24 43.74 -20.75
C ARG A 496 0.13 44.70 -20.27
N ARG A 497 -0.19 44.57 -18.98
CA ARG A 497 -0.52 45.55 -17.90
C ARG A 497 -1.10 46.96 -18.18
N GLY A 498 -2.13 47.26 -17.36
CA GLY A 498 -2.48 48.52 -16.69
C GLY A 498 -3.87 48.33 -16.03
N GLY A 499 -4.25 48.73 -14.81
CA GLY A 499 -3.68 49.56 -13.74
C GLY A 499 -4.80 50.42 -13.12
N GLY A 500 -5.14 50.21 -11.83
CA GLY A 500 -5.95 51.10 -10.96
C GLY A 500 -7.49 51.01 -11.12
N GLY A 501 -8.33 51.04 -10.08
CA GLY A 501 -8.17 51.27 -8.65
C GLY A 501 -9.54 51.19 -7.91
N GLU A 502 -9.47 51.19 -6.57
CA GLU A 502 -10.53 51.49 -5.57
C GLU A 502 -11.77 50.56 -5.51
N GLY A 503 -12.27 50.07 -4.38
CA GLY A 503 -12.02 50.32 -2.97
C GLY A 503 -13.35 50.19 -2.22
N VAL A 504 -13.56 49.16 -1.40
CA VAL A 504 -14.54 49.21 -0.29
C VAL A 504 -14.02 48.35 0.87
N ARG A 505 -13.62 49.04 1.93
CA ARG A 505 -13.45 48.50 3.28
C ARG A 505 -14.84 48.20 3.87
N ARG A 506 -14.99 47.05 4.54
CA ARG A 506 -15.91 46.91 5.67
C ARG A 506 -15.23 46.11 6.76
N ASP A 507 -14.67 46.84 7.72
CA ASP A 507 -14.49 46.39 9.09
C ASP A 507 -15.87 46.39 9.76
N VAL A 508 -16.23 45.30 10.44
CA VAL A 508 -17.10 45.33 11.62
C VAL A 508 -16.50 44.40 12.67
N GLN A 509 -16.31 44.99 13.85
CA GLN A 509 -15.83 44.44 15.10
C GLN A 509 -16.54 43.16 15.56
N GLY A 510 -15.71 42.21 15.98
CA GLY A 510 -15.68 41.60 17.32
C GLY A 510 -16.99 41.35 18.07
N GLN A 511 -17.24 40.07 18.37
CA GLN A 511 -17.67 39.65 19.69
C GLN A 511 -16.98 38.34 20.06
N GLY A 512 -16.22 38.40 21.16
CA GLY A 512 -15.67 37.23 21.83
C GLY A 512 -16.77 36.43 22.50
N GLY A 513 -16.71 35.11 22.34
CA GLY A 513 -17.54 34.16 23.06
C GLY A 513 -16.64 33.05 23.59
N ALA A 514 -16.25 33.16 24.85
CA ALA A 514 -15.59 32.11 25.60
C ALA A 514 -16.48 30.85 25.62
N PHE A 515 -16.00 29.74 25.06
CA PHE A 515 -16.59 28.43 25.33
C PHE A 515 -15.71 27.67 26.32
N LEU A 516 -16.16 27.70 27.57
CA LEU A 516 -15.68 26.83 28.64
C LEU A 516 -15.66 25.38 28.17
N ALA A 517 -14.50 24.75 28.26
CA ALA A 517 -14.36 23.30 28.27
C ALA A 517 -15.14 22.72 29.46
N ARG A 518 -16.39 22.28 29.24
CA ARG A 518 -17.09 21.44 30.20
C ARG A 518 -16.44 20.06 30.20
N ARG A 519 -15.63 19.81 31.23
CA ARG A 519 -15.26 18.46 31.69
C ARG A 519 -16.54 17.65 31.91
N VAL A 520 -16.84 16.72 31.02
CA VAL A 520 -17.82 15.66 31.31
C VAL A 520 -17.11 14.61 32.17
N ARG A 521 -17.24 14.75 33.49
CA ARG A 521 -17.03 13.63 34.42
C ARG A 521 -18.24 12.72 34.29
N VAL A 522 -18.09 11.56 33.64
CA VAL A 522 -19.04 10.47 33.80
C VAL A 522 -18.73 9.81 35.15
N ARG A 523 -19.52 10.14 36.18
CA ARG A 523 -19.60 9.33 37.40
C ARG A 523 -20.39 8.07 37.06
N ALA A 524 -19.77 6.92 37.25
CA ALA A 524 -20.47 5.67 37.43
C ALA A 524 -21.10 5.71 38.83
N ASP A 525 -22.41 5.49 38.93
CA ASP A 525 -23.09 4.81 40.03
C ASP A 525 -24.59 4.66 39.70
N GLY A 526 -25.15 3.47 39.96
CA GLY A 526 -26.60 3.26 39.92
C GLY A 526 -27.06 1.89 39.42
N VAL A 527 -26.78 0.84 40.20
CA VAL A 527 -27.38 -0.49 40.07
C VAL A 527 -28.88 -0.43 40.43
N VAL A 528 -29.77 -0.87 39.53
CA VAL A 528 -31.08 -1.43 39.90
C VAL A 528 -31.39 -2.60 38.96
N GLY A 529 -31.57 -3.79 39.56
CA GLY A 529 -31.70 -5.06 38.86
C GLY A 529 -33.03 -5.29 38.16
N ARG A 530 -33.00 -6.12 37.11
CA ARG A 530 -34.17 -6.86 36.63
C ARG A 530 -33.80 -8.31 36.33
N ARG A 531 -34.74 -9.17 36.75
CA ARG A 531 -34.68 -10.62 36.89
C ARG A 531 -34.49 -11.35 35.54
N ARG A 532 -33.75 -12.46 35.59
CA ARG A 532 -33.58 -13.43 34.50
C ARG A 532 -34.88 -14.24 34.30
N ALA A 533 -35.31 -14.40 33.05
CA ALA A 533 -36.27 -15.42 32.64
C ALA A 533 -35.53 -16.59 31.96
N ALA A 534 -35.90 -17.82 32.31
CA ALA A 534 -35.29 -19.07 31.86
C ALA A 534 -35.76 -19.49 30.45
N PRO A 535 -34.98 -20.29 29.70
CA PRO A 535 -35.38 -20.80 28.39
C PRO A 535 -36.22 -22.09 28.48
N PRO A 536 -37.07 -22.40 27.47
CA PRO A 536 -37.91 -23.60 27.46
C PRO A 536 -37.16 -24.87 27.01
N PRO A 537 -37.68 -26.08 27.33
CA PRO A 537 -36.94 -27.33 27.19
C PRO A 537 -36.97 -27.94 25.77
N ARG A 538 -35.92 -28.70 25.48
CA ARG A 538 -35.70 -29.49 24.26
C ARG A 538 -36.65 -30.70 24.19
N GLN A 539 -37.24 -30.96 23.03
CA GLN A 539 -37.96 -32.20 22.74
C GLN A 539 -37.00 -33.25 22.13
N GLU A 540 -37.05 -34.48 22.65
CA GLU A 540 -36.42 -35.68 22.10
C GLU A 540 -37.20 -36.22 20.88
N PRO A 541 -36.55 -36.86 19.90
CA PRO A 541 -37.22 -37.53 18.80
C PRO A 541 -37.57 -38.99 19.15
N ARG A 542 -38.87 -39.32 19.06
CA ARG A 542 -39.36 -40.72 19.12
C ARG A 542 -39.07 -41.45 17.80
N ARG A 543 -38.44 -42.63 17.92
CA ARG A 543 -38.35 -43.67 16.89
C ARG A 543 -39.74 -44.18 16.48
N ARG A 544 -39.98 -44.35 15.18
CA ARG A 544 -40.89 -45.38 14.66
C ARG A 544 -40.32 -46.00 13.37
N GLN A 545 -40.31 -47.33 13.37
CA GLN A 545 -39.90 -48.21 12.29
C GLN A 545 -41.03 -48.37 11.25
N GLY A 546 -40.59 -48.54 10.00
CA GLY A 546 -41.17 -49.18 8.82
C GLY A 546 -42.64 -49.60 8.72
N ARG A 547 -43.24 -49.32 7.54
CA ARG A 547 -43.54 -50.33 6.49
C ARG A 547 -43.97 -49.64 5.18
N ARG A 548 -43.46 -50.17 4.06
CA ARG A 548 -43.97 -50.06 2.67
C ARG A 548 -45.10 -51.09 2.46
N PRO A 549 -45.86 -51.10 1.35
CA PRO A 549 -45.73 -50.34 0.10
C PRO A 549 -46.62 -49.10 0.00
#